data_AF-A0A529Y8J4-F1
#
_entry.id   AF-A0A529Y8J4-F1
#
_cell.length_a   1.000
_cell.length_b   1.000
_cell.length_c   1.000
_cell.angle_alpha   90.00
_cell.angle_beta   90.00
_cell.angle_gamma   90.00
#
_symmetry.space_group_name_H-M   'P 1'
#
loop_
_entity.id
_entity.type
_entity.pdbx_description
1 polymer ?
#
loop_
_entity_poly.entity_id
_entity_poly.type
_entity_poly.pdbx_seq_one_letter_code
_entity_poly.pdbx_strand_id
1 'polypeptide(L)'
;VLGNIVALLLLLVPGVNIAAFFIVNGYLLGREFFEFAAMRFRPEAEAKALRRKYAGTVFLAGLVIAVFLAVPLLNLVTPLFAAAMMVHLHKAVSARGLV
;
A
#
# COMPACT_ATOMS: atom_id res chain seq x y z
N VAL A 1 -28.24 5.60 -5.35
CA VAL A 1 -29.13 4.55 -4.79
C VAL A 1 -28.63 3.15 -5.14
N LEU A 2 -28.45 2.79 -6.42
CA LEU A 2 -27.90 1.49 -6.85
C LEU A 2 -26.53 1.14 -6.21
N GLY A 3 -25.60 2.10 -6.11
CA GLY A 3 -24.31 1.88 -5.45
C GLY A 3 -24.41 1.49 -3.97
N ASN A 4 -25.39 2.04 -3.24
CA ASN A 4 -25.63 1.66 -1.85
C ASN A 4 -26.24 0.27 -1.72
N ILE A 5 -27.05 -0.16 -2.70
CA ILE A 5 -27.63 -1.50 -2.74
C ILE A 5 -26.54 -2.56 -3.02
N VAL A 6 -25.58 -2.24 -3.89
CA VAL A 6 -24.41 -3.10 -4.14
C VAL A 6 -23.50 -3.16 -2.92
N ALA A 7 -23.25 -2.02 -2.24
CA ALA A 7 -22.51 -1.98 -0.98
C ALA A 7 -23.21 -2.79 0.14
N LEU A 8 -24.55 -2.79 0.18
CA LEU A 8 -25.35 -3.58 1.12
C LEU A 8 -25.26 -5.09 0.82
N LEU A 9 -25.26 -5.49 -0.45
CA LEU A 9 -25.10 -6.89 -0.86
C LEU A 9 -23.68 -7.43 -0.62
N LEU A 10 -22.65 -6.60 -0.80
CA LEU A 10 -21.26 -6.92 -0.47
C LEU A 10 -21.00 -7.02 1.04
N LEU A 11 -21.88 -6.45 1.87
CA LEU A 11 -21.90 -6.62 3.32
C LEU A 11 -22.33 -8.05 3.72
N LEU A 12 -23.08 -8.76 2.87
CA LEU A 12 -23.67 -10.08 3.17
C LEU A 12 -22.74 -11.28 2.89
N VAL A 13 -21.57 -11.10 2.25
CA VAL A 13 -20.60 -12.18 2.02
C VAL A 13 -19.36 -11.99 2.92
N PRO A 14 -19.41 -12.45 4.18
CA PRO A 14 -18.29 -12.31 5.10
C PRO A 14 -17.08 -13.12 4.59
N GLY A 15 -15.90 -12.49 4.53
CA GLY A 15 -14.63 -13.12 4.17
C GLY A 15 -14.07 -12.71 2.80
N VAL A 16 -14.85 -12.77 1.72
CA VAL A 16 -14.40 -12.35 0.38
C VAL A 16 -14.10 -10.85 0.36
N ASN A 17 -14.94 -10.05 1.02
CA ASN A 17 -14.74 -8.62 1.15
C ASN A 17 -13.48 -8.29 1.97
N ILE A 18 -13.15 -9.09 2.98
CA ILE A 18 -11.95 -8.91 3.80
C ILE A 18 -10.69 -9.21 2.97
N ALA A 19 -10.66 -10.35 2.27
CA ALA A 19 -9.52 -10.71 1.42
C ALA A 19 -9.32 -9.68 0.30
N ALA A 20 -10.40 -9.29 -0.39
CA ALA A 20 -10.37 -8.26 -1.42
C ALA A 20 -9.90 -6.90 -0.85
N PHE A 21 -10.39 -6.52 0.33
CA PHE A 21 -9.96 -5.29 1.01
C PHE A 21 -8.45 -5.27 1.23
N PHE A 22 -7.88 -6.32 1.82
CA PHE A 22 -6.44 -6.36 2.08
C PHE A 22 -5.62 -6.45 0.79
N ILE A 23 -6.00 -7.31 -0.16
CA ILE A 23 -5.23 -7.48 -1.40
C ILE A 23 -5.25 -6.19 -2.24
N VAL A 24 -6.43 -5.61 -2.45
CA VAL A 24 -6.58 -4.41 -3.29
C VAL A 24 -5.94 -3.21 -2.61
N ASN A 25 -6.28 -2.92 -1.34
CA ASN A 25 -5.69 -1.78 -0.64
C ASN A 25 -4.19 -1.98 -0.45
N GLY A 26 -3.73 -3.18 -0.09
CA GLY A 26 -2.31 -3.46 0.07
C GLY A 26 -1.52 -3.25 -1.22
N TYR A 27 -2.06 -3.66 -2.37
CA TYR A 27 -1.44 -3.39 -3.66
C TYR A 27 -1.40 -1.89 -4.00
N LEU A 28 -2.53 -1.19 -3.85
CA LEU A 28 -2.63 0.24 -4.15
C LEU A 28 -1.74 1.08 -3.24
N LEU A 29 -1.88 0.91 -1.92
CA LEU A 29 -1.08 1.60 -0.91
C LEU A 29 0.40 1.31 -1.09
N GLY A 30 0.75 0.03 -1.30
CA GLY A 30 2.12 -0.39 -1.58
C GLY A 30 2.71 0.36 -2.76
N ARG A 31 2.02 0.32 -3.91
CA ARG A 31 2.46 0.96 -5.15
C ARG A 31 2.59 2.48 -5.00
N GLU A 32 1.52 3.15 -4.57
CA GLU A 32 1.41 4.61 -4.61
C GLU A 32 2.31 5.27 -3.57
N PHE A 33 2.29 4.82 -2.31
CA PHE A 33 3.14 5.41 -1.29
C PHE A 33 4.62 5.09 -1.52
N PHE A 34 4.96 3.91 -2.06
CA PHE A 34 6.35 3.62 -2.41
C PHE A 34 6.84 4.52 -3.56
N GLU A 35 6.04 4.69 -4.62
CA GLU A 35 6.40 5.58 -5.72
C GLU A 35 6.55 7.03 -5.24
N PHE A 36 5.62 7.54 -4.41
CA PHE A 36 5.75 8.88 -3.80
C PHE A 36 7.02 9.01 -2.94
N ALA A 37 7.33 8.01 -2.12
CA ALA A 37 8.54 8.03 -1.31
C ALA A 37 9.81 7.98 -2.17
N ALA A 38 9.85 7.12 -3.19
CA ALA A 38 11.01 6.94 -4.06
C ALA A 38 11.25 8.13 -5.00
N MET A 39 10.18 8.78 -5.48
CA MET A 39 10.25 9.99 -6.31
C MET A 39 10.91 11.18 -5.59
N ARG A 40 10.98 11.15 -4.25
CA ARG A 40 11.74 12.16 -3.49
C ARG A 40 13.26 12.04 -3.68
N PHE A 41 13.74 10.88 -4.12
CA PHE A 41 15.17 10.58 -4.23
C PHE A 41 15.63 10.27 -5.65
N ARG A 42 14.72 9.91 -6.56
CA ARG A 42 15.03 9.46 -7.93
C ARG A 42 13.94 9.89 -8.92
N PRO A 43 14.25 9.97 -10.22
CA PRO A 43 13.24 10.21 -11.25
C PRO A 43 12.13 9.15 -11.25
N GLU A 44 10.95 9.52 -11.74
CA GLU A 44 9.77 8.65 -11.78
C GLU A 44 10.02 7.30 -12.47
N ALA A 45 10.76 7.29 -13.59
CA ALA A 45 11.07 6.07 -14.32
C ALA A 45 11.88 5.08 -13.47
N GLU A 46 12.85 5.57 -12.71
CA GLU A 46 13.67 4.76 -11.80
C GLU A 46 12.87 4.30 -10.59
N ALA A 47 12.00 5.15 -10.03
CA ALA A 47 11.12 4.78 -8.92
C ALA A 47 10.20 3.61 -9.31
N LYS A 48 9.59 3.68 -10.50
CA LYS A 48 8.76 2.61 -11.06
C LYS A 48 9.55 1.33 -11.32
N ALA A 49 10.77 1.44 -11.85
CA ALA A 49 11.64 0.29 -12.07
C ALA A 49 12.01 -0.39 -10.74
N LEU A 50 12.37 0.39 -9.72
CA LEU A 50 12.72 -0.11 -8.39
C LEU A 50 11.52 -0.79 -7.71
N ARG A 51 10.33 -0.19 -7.82
CA ARG A 51 9.08 -0.82 -7.34
C ARG A 51 8.84 -2.16 -8.01
N ARG A 52 9.01 -2.26 -9.34
CA ARG A 52 8.82 -3.51 -10.09
C ARG A 52 9.83 -4.58 -9.64
N LYS A 53 11.09 -4.20 -9.41
CA LYS A 53 12.13 -5.10 -8.90
C LYS A 53 11.80 -5.66 -7.51
N TYR A 54 11.22 -4.85 -6.63
CA TYR A 54 10.87 -5.23 -5.25
C TYR A 54 9.36 -5.33 -5.02
N ALA A 55 8.60 -5.71 -6.04
CA ALA A 55 7.13 -5.66 -6.02
C ALA A 55 6.52 -6.48 -4.88
N GLY A 56 7.08 -7.65 -4.57
CA GLY A 56 6.63 -8.47 -3.44
C GLY A 56 6.83 -7.79 -2.09
N THR A 57 8.00 -7.19 -1.85
CA THR A 57 8.28 -6.46 -0.60
C THR A 57 7.42 -5.21 -0.47
N VAL A 58 7.25 -4.46 -1.57
CA VAL A 58 6.38 -3.27 -1.61
C VAL A 58 4.92 -3.64 -1.35
N PHE A 59 4.44 -4.75 -1.92
CA PHE A 59 3.11 -5.27 -1.67
C PHE A 59 2.91 -5.68 -0.21
N LEU A 60 3.85 -6.44 0.37
CA LEU A 60 3.79 -6.82 1.79
C LEU A 60 3.79 -5.60 2.71
N ALA A 61 4.59 -4.58 2.42
CA ALA A 61 4.55 -3.32 3.16
C ALA A 61 3.17 -2.64 3.01
N GLY A 62 2.61 -2.62 1.80
CA GLY A 62 1.24 -2.14 1.57
C GLY A 62 0.19 -2.90 2.38
N LEU A 63 0.31 -4.22 2.52
CA LEU A 63 -0.58 -5.02 3.39
C LEU A 63 -0.49 -4.59 4.86
N VAL A 64 0.71 -4.28 5.36
CA VAL A 64 0.87 -3.73 6.72
C VAL A 64 0.13 -2.39 6.86
N ILE A 65 0.21 -1.51 5.86
CA ILE A 65 -0.57 -0.25 5.87
C ILE A 65 -2.07 -0.55 5.84
N ALA A 66 -2.52 -1.53 5.04
CA ALA A 66 -3.92 -1.90 4.97
C ALA A 66 -4.49 -2.40 6.32
N VAL A 67 -3.66 -2.98 7.19
CA VAL A 67 -4.06 -3.33 8.58
C VAL A 67 -4.34 -2.07 9.41
N PHE A 68 -3.52 -1.03 9.28
CA PHE A 68 -3.76 0.24 9.97
C PHE A 68 -5.01 0.94 9.41
N LEU A 69 -5.18 0.92 8.10
CA LEU A 69 -6.35 1.47 7.40
C LEU A 69 -7.66 0.81 7.88
N ALA A 70 -7.64 -0.49 8.19
CA ALA A 70 -8.81 -1.24 8.65
C ALA A 70 -9.31 -0.80 10.04
N VAL A 71 -8.47 -0.16 10.86
CA VAL A 71 -8.83 0.30 12.20
C VAL A 71 -9.25 1.78 12.14
N PRO A 72 -10.50 2.15 12.47
CA PRO A 72 -11.02 3.50 12.26
C PRO A 72 -10.18 4.62 12.90
N LEU A 73 -9.68 4.42 14.13
CA LEU A 73 -8.86 5.41 14.81
C LEU A 73 -7.45 5.49 14.23
N LEU A 74 -6.86 4.36 13.82
CA LEU A 74 -5.53 4.34 13.20
C LEU A 74 -5.55 4.90 11.77
N ASN A 75 -6.70 4.84 11.08
CA ASN A 75 -6.84 5.39 9.74
C ASN A 75 -6.46 6.89 9.69
N LEU A 76 -6.75 7.66 10.75
CA LEU A 76 -6.36 9.07 10.84
C LEU A 76 -4.85 9.30 10.75
N VAL A 77 -4.05 8.38 11.28
CA VAL A 77 -2.57 8.47 11.28
C VAL A 77 -1.93 7.60 10.19
N THR A 78 -2.71 6.78 9.49
CA THR A 78 -2.25 5.84 8.48
C THR A 78 -1.45 6.50 7.36
N PRO A 79 -1.85 7.68 6.81
CA PRO A 79 -1.06 8.33 5.76
C PRO A 79 0.36 8.72 6.23
N LEU A 80 0.50 9.19 7.47
CA LEU A 80 1.80 9.55 8.05
C LEU A 80 2.67 8.30 8.25
N PHE A 81 2.08 7.23 8.80
CA PHE A 81 2.75 5.95 8.95
C PHE A 81 3.19 5.37 7.61
N ALA A 82 2.31 5.35 6.61
CA ALA A 82 2.58 4.86 5.27
C ALA A 82 3.74 5.59 4.61
N ALA A 83 3.73 6.93 4.66
CA ALA A 83 4.82 7.75 4.13
C ALA A 83 6.16 7.43 4.82
N ALA A 84 6.18 7.43 6.15
CA ALA A 84 7.40 7.13 6.92
C ALA A 84 7.92 5.72 6.61
N MET A 85 7.07 4.71 6.65
CA MET A 85 7.43 3.32 6.39
C MET A 85 7.98 3.13 4.97
N MET A 86 7.33 3.73 3.96
CA MET A 86 7.77 3.60 2.56
C MET A 86 9.09 4.32 2.28
N VAL A 87 9.38 5.42 2.97
CA VAL A 87 10.71 6.06 2.91
C VAL A 87 11.79 5.13 3.48
N HIS A 88 11.53 4.48 4.61
CA HIS A 88 12.46 3.51 5.19
C HIS A 88 12.65 2.29 4.27
N LEU A 89 11.55 1.79 3.70
CA LEU A 89 11.60 0.70 2.75
C LEU A 89 12.42 1.07 1.51
N HIS A 90 12.19 2.25 0.92
CA HIS A 90 12.98 2.77 -0.20
C HIS A 90 14.48 2.79 0.12
N LYS A 91 14.87 3.30 1.29
CA LYS A 91 16.27 3.31 1.73
C LYS A 91 16.82 1.89 1.87
N ALA A 92 16.07 0.98 2.47
CA ALA A 92 16.47 -0.41 2.69
C ALA A 92 16.68 -1.17 1.37
N VAL A 93 15.75 -1.07 0.41
CA VAL A 93 15.87 -1.74 -0.89
C VAL A 93 16.94 -1.08 -1.78
N SER A 94 17.14 0.23 -1.65
CA SER A 94 18.21 0.95 -2.34
C SER A 94 19.59 0.51 -1.86
N ALA A 95 19.78 0.33 -0.55
CA ALA A 95 21.03 -0.15 0.02
C ALA A 95 21.36 -1.59 -0.43
N ARG A 96 20.33 -2.45 -0.57
CA ARG A 96 20.49 -3.83 -1.06
C ARG A 96 20.82 -3.94 -2.55
N GLY A 97 20.58 -2.89 -3.34
CA GLY A 97 20.89 -2.85 -4.77
C GLY A 97 22.29 -2.32 -5.11
N LEU A 98 23.06 -1.89 -4.10
CA LEU A 98 24.45 -1.44 -4.22
C LEU A 98 25.47 -2.57 -3.92
N VAL A 99 24.98 -3.80 -3.69
CA VAL A 99 25.76 -5.03 -3.50
C VAL A 99 25.48 -5.96 -4.67
#